data_AF-R9B3P8-F1
#
_entry.id   AF-R9B3P8-F1
#
_cell.length_a   1.000
_cell.length_b   1.000
_cell.length_c   1.000
_cell.angle_alpha   90.00
_cell.angle_beta   90.00
_cell.angle_gamma   90.00
#
_symmetry.space_group_name_H-M   'P 1'
#
loop_
_entity.id
_entity.type
_entity.pdbx_description
1 polymer ?
#
loop_
_entity_poly.entity_id
_entity_poly.type
_entity_poly.pdbx_seq_one_letter_code
_entity_poly.pdbx_strand_id
1 'polypeptide(L)'
;MNVIDTTIQAAYIQGVLGFLGALIGAIVLIISIRITARNTLNAHKLEKLAEAKRDMYVELVGEWHKYINIIYSYKLKEEQDFYDDLLKAHLDLNAILHKSSFISIPEIKLELIEAVTSLSIKFQKIVPLTSYWFIYNQDASNEMRKKKMDVELEILRTMRSTAEKFLNLEIALRKELGVKNDLSIEAKIRKLSIRNAELAERCIEQQTS
;
A
#
# COMPACT_ATOMS: atom_id res chain seq x y z
N MET A 1 -17.53 -50.88 65.36
CA MET A 1 -17.15 -50.38 64.02
C MET A 1 -15.65 -50.62 63.88
N ASN A 2 -15.23 -51.51 62.98
CA ASN A 2 -13.83 -51.98 62.90
C ASN A 2 -12.95 -50.95 62.19
N VAL A 3 -11.85 -50.55 62.85
CA VAL A 3 -10.87 -49.57 62.36
C VAL A 3 -10.26 -49.98 61.02
N ILE A 4 -10.22 -51.30 60.74
CA ILE A 4 -9.71 -51.88 59.50
C ILE A 4 -10.65 -51.57 58.32
N ASP A 5 -11.97 -51.67 58.51
CA ASP A 5 -12.96 -51.41 57.45
C ASP A 5 -13.00 -49.93 57.06
N THR A 6 -12.88 -49.03 58.04
CA THR A 6 -12.77 -47.57 57.79
C THR A 6 -11.48 -47.20 57.09
N THR A 7 -10.37 -47.89 57.37
CA THR A 7 -9.07 -47.63 56.70
C THR A 7 -9.08 -48.10 55.24
N ILE A 8 -9.71 -49.25 54.95
CA ILE A 8 -9.88 -49.77 53.59
C ILE A 8 -10.80 -48.86 52.76
N GLN A 9 -11.91 -48.39 53.35
CA GLN A 9 -12.78 -47.42 52.67
C GLN A 9 -12.09 -46.09 52.40
N ALA A 10 -11.29 -45.58 53.34
CA ALA A 10 -10.53 -44.34 53.16
C ALA A 10 -9.50 -44.46 52.02
N ALA A 11 -8.76 -45.58 51.95
CA ALA A 11 -7.81 -45.87 50.88
C ALA A 11 -8.49 -46.00 49.51
N TYR A 12 -9.67 -46.62 49.46
CA TYR A 12 -10.46 -46.74 48.24
C TYR A 12 -10.97 -45.37 47.75
N ILE A 13 -11.50 -44.54 48.65
CA ILE A 13 -11.96 -43.17 48.33
C ILE A 13 -10.79 -42.30 47.85
N GLN A 14 -9.61 -42.38 48.51
CA GLN A 14 -8.40 -41.67 48.05
C GLN A 14 -7.94 -42.15 46.67
N GLY A 15 -7.96 -43.46 46.41
CA GLY A 15 -7.59 -44.02 45.10
C GLY A 15 -8.54 -43.57 43.98
N VAL A 16 -9.85 -43.59 44.22
CA VAL A 16 -10.86 -43.16 43.25
C VAL A 16 -10.80 -41.65 43.00
N LEU A 17 -10.65 -40.83 44.05
CA LEU A 17 -10.49 -39.38 43.90
C LEU A 17 -9.18 -39.02 43.19
N GLY A 18 -8.09 -39.74 43.48
CA GLY A 18 -6.81 -39.59 42.79
C GLY A 18 -6.89 -39.94 41.30
N PHE A 19 -7.58 -41.04 40.96
CA PHE A 19 -7.80 -41.45 39.57
C PHE A 19 -8.68 -40.46 38.80
N LEU A 20 -9.78 -40.01 39.40
CA LEU A 20 -10.66 -38.99 38.79
C LEU A 20 -9.94 -37.65 38.65
N GLY A 21 -9.14 -37.24 39.64
CA GLY A 21 -8.30 -36.06 39.57
C GLY A 21 -7.27 -36.12 38.43
N ALA A 22 -6.62 -37.28 38.25
CA ALA A 22 -5.70 -37.52 37.15
C ALA A 22 -6.40 -37.50 35.78
N LEU A 23 -7.60 -38.09 35.68
CA LEU A 23 -8.40 -38.10 34.46
C LEU A 23 -8.83 -36.68 34.06
N ILE A 24 -9.35 -35.90 35.02
CA ILE A 24 -9.74 -34.49 34.80
C ILE A 24 -8.51 -33.66 34.41
N GLY A 25 -7.39 -33.85 35.13
CA GLY A 25 -6.12 -33.18 34.81
C GLY A 25 -5.66 -33.46 33.38
N ALA A 26 -5.71 -34.71 32.93
CA ALA A 26 -5.36 -35.10 31.56
C ALA A 26 -6.28 -34.47 30.51
N ILE A 27 -7.60 -34.44 30.76
CA ILE A 27 -8.58 -33.82 29.85
C ILE A 27 -8.32 -32.31 29.71
N VAL A 28 -8.10 -31.62 30.83
CA VAL A 28 -7.78 -30.18 30.82
C VAL A 28 -6.50 -29.91 30.03
N LEU A 29 -5.47 -30.73 30.22
CA LEU A 29 -4.20 -30.60 29.50
C LEU A 29 -4.37 -30.75 27.98
N ILE A 30 -5.15 -31.75 27.55
CA ILE A 30 -5.47 -31.97 26.13
C ILE A 30 -6.24 -30.78 25.54
N ILE A 31 -7.23 -30.26 26.26
CA ILE A 31 -8.02 -29.10 25.83
C ILE A 31 -7.13 -27.85 25.73
N SER A 32 -6.30 -27.59 26.75
CA SER A 32 -5.38 -26.46 26.77
C SER A 32 -4.38 -26.52 25.62
N ILE A 33 -3.77 -27.67 25.35
CA ILE A 33 -2.85 -27.84 24.19
C ILE A 33 -3.59 -27.53 22.89
N ARG A 34 -4.81 -28.04 22.72
CA ARG A 34 -5.59 -27.86 21.49
C ARG A 34 -6.00 -26.39 21.27
N ILE A 35 -6.38 -25.68 22.33
CA ILE A 35 -6.71 -24.25 22.27
C ILE A 35 -5.45 -23.44 21.96
N THR A 36 -4.35 -23.68 22.69
CA THR A 36 -3.08 -22.98 22.48
C THR A 36 -2.56 -23.21 21.06
N ALA A 37 -2.55 -24.45 20.56
CA ALA A 37 -2.11 -24.75 19.21
C ALA A 37 -2.94 -24.03 18.14
N ARG A 38 -4.28 -23.97 18.30
CA ARG A 38 -5.16 -23.21 17.39
C ARG A 38 -4.88 -21.71 17.44
N ASN A 39 -4.72 -21.15 18.63
CA ASN A 39 -4.45 -19.72 18.81
C ASN A 39 -3.08 -19.35 18.23
N THR A 40 -2.04 -20.16 18.47
CA THR A 40 -0.71 -19.96 17.89
C THR A 40 -0.74 -20.05 16.36
N LEU A 41 -1.45 -21.04 15.80
CA LEU A 41 -1.56 -21.16 14.34
C LEU A 41 -2.28 -19.96 13.71
N ASN A 42 -3.35 -19.48 14.35
CA ASN A 42 -4.08 -18.30 13.88
C ASN A 42 -3.25 -17.02 14.00
N ALA A 43 -2.54 -16.84 15.11
CA ALA A 43 -1.62 -15.73 15.31
C ALA A 43 -0.53 -15.72 14.23
N HIS A 44 0.07 -16.88 13.94
CA HIS A 44 1.11 -17.00 12.92
C HIS A 44 0.59 -16.72 11.50
N LYS A 45 -0.65 -17.12 11.18
CA LYS A 45 -1.28 -16.78 9.90
C LYS A 45 -1.54 -15.27 9.77
N LEU A 46 -2.01 -14.63 10.84
CA LEU A 46 -2.24 -13.20 10.90
C LEU A 46 -0.93 -12.42 10.74
N GLU A 47 0.13 -12.85 11.43
CA GLU A 47 1.46 -12.26 11.33
C GLU A 47 2.02 -12.37 9.91
N LYS A 48 1.95 -13.55 9.29
CA LYS A 48 2.38 -13.74 7.89
C LYS A 48 1.58 -12.91 6.90
N LEU A 49 0.28 -12.74 7.12
CA LEU A 49 -0.54 -11.86 6.30
C LEU A 49 -0.15 -10.39 6.48
N ALA A 50 0.11 -9.96 7.72
CA ALA A 50 0.56 -8.60 8.00
C ALA A 50 1.94 -8.31 7.37
N GLU A 51 2.85 -9.28 7.42
CA GLU A 51 4.15 -9.22 6.74
C GLU A 51 3.99 -9.12 5.22
N ALA A 52 3.18 -10.00 4.61
CA ALA A 52 2.91 -9.94 3.18
C ALA A 52 2.28 -8.61 2.74
N LYS A 53 1.37 -8.03 3.56
CA LYS A 53 0.81 -6.70 3.33
C LYS A 53 1.86 -5.61 3.39
N ARG A 54 2.69 -5.61 4.43
CA ARG A 54 3.78 -4.64 4.59
C ARG A 54 4.69 -4.66 3.36
N ASP A 55 5.16 -5.83 2.97
CA ASP A 55 6.12 -5.97 1.88
C ASP A 55 5.52 -5.50 0.55
N MET A 56 4.26 -5.88 0.28
CA MET A 56 3.54 -5.44 -0.91
C MET A 56 3.30 -3.92 -0.94
N TYR A 57 2.97 -3.31 0.20
CA TYR A 57 2.69 -1.87 0.26
C TYR A 57 3.98 -1.05 0.16
N VAL A 58 5.10 -1.56 0.68
CA VAL A 58 6.43 -0.95 0.47
C VAL A 58 6.84 -1.04 -1.00
N GLU A 59 6.63 -2.19 -1.65
CA GLU A 59 6.88 -2.36 -3.09
C GLU A 59 6.02 -1.38 -3.92
N LEU A 60 4.74 -1.20 -3.56
CA LEU A 60 3.85 -0.23 -4.19
C LEU A 60 4.39 1.21 -4.13
N VAL A 61 4.92 1.63 -2.97
CA VAL A 61 5.54 2.96 -2.83
C VAL A 61 6.77 3.08 -3.73
N GLY A 62 7.58 2.02 -3.82
CA GLY A 62 8.74 1.97 -4.71
C GLY A 62 8.37 2.14 -6.19
N GLU A 63 7.39 1.38 -6.67
CA GLU A 63 6.93 1.46 -8.07
C GLU A 63 6.23 2.79 -8.37
N TRP A 64 5.49 3.36 -7.41
CA TRP A 64 4.93 4.71 -7.54
C TRP A 64 6.04 5.76 -7.72
N HIS A 65 7.09 5.70 -6.91
CA HIS A 65 8.22 6.62 -7.02
C HIS A 65 8.96 6.46 -8.36
N LYS A 66 9.20 5.22 -8.80
CA LYS A 66 9.80 4.92 -10.10
C LYS A 66 8.97 5.48 -11.26
N TYR A 67 7.64 5.29 -11.21
CA TYR A 67 6.72 5.83 -12.21
C TYR A 67 6.79 7.35 -12.30
N ILE A 68 6.77 8.05 -11.15
CA ILE A 68 6.92 9.51 -11.10
C ILE A 68 8.25 9.95 -11.74
N ASN A 69 9.35 9.32 -11.36
CA ASN A 69 10.68 9.69 -11.86
C ASN A 69 10.77 9.52 -13.37
N ILE A 70 10.20 8.45 -13.91
CA ILE A 70 10.17 8.23 -15.36
C ILE A 70 9.35 9.31 -16.05
N ILE A 71 8.17 9.66 -15.54
CA ILE A 71 7.37 10.77 -16.09
C ILE A 71 8.17 12.06 -16.13
N TYR A 72 8.90 12.41 -15.08
CA TYR A 72 9.71 13.63 -15.06
C TYR A 72 10.98 13.56 -15.92
N SER A 73 11.38 12.37 -16.36
CA SER A 73 12.54 12.17 -17.22
C SER A 73 12.29 12.41 -18.71
N TYR A 74 11.06 12.71 -19.12
CA TYR A 74 10.71 12.92 -20.54
C TYR A 74 11.55 13.99 -21.25
N LYS A 75 12.07 14.98 -20.53
CA LYS A 75 12.95 16.03 -21.09
C LYS A 75 14.40 15.59 -21.28
N LEU A 76 14.77 14.43 -20.73
CA LEU A 76 16.15 13.95 -20.61
C LEU A 76 16.44 12.73 -21.48
N LYS A 77 15.44 12.22 -22.20
CA LYS A 77 15.50 10.98 -22.98
C LYS A 77 14.98 11.22 -24.39
N GLU A 78 15.41 10.36 -25.31
CA GLU A 78 14.78 10.25 -26.62
C GLU A 78 13.33 9.77 -26.48
N GLU A 79 12.48 10.18 -27.42
CA GLU A 79 11.03 9.95 -27.37
C GLU A 79 10.68 8.46 -27.20
N GLN A 80 11.29 7.59 -28.01
CA GLN A 80 11.04 6.16 -27.98
C GLN A 80 11.48 5.51 -26.65
N ASP A 81 12.69 5.82 -26.19
CA ASP A 81 13.23 5.30 -24.92
C ASP A 81 12.36 5.72 -23.73
N PHE A 82 11.91 6.98 -23.74
CA PHE A 82 10.97 7.49 -22.74
C PHE A 82 9.66 6.70 -22.75
N TYR A 83 9.08 6.42 -23.92
CA TYR A 83 7.82 5.68 -24.01
C TYR A 83 7.93 4.24 -23.53
N ASP A 84 8.99 3.56 -23.91
CA ASP A 84 9.22 2.17 -23.50
C ASP A 84 9.36 2.08 -21.97
N ASP A 85 10.11 3.00 -21.36
CA ASP A 85 10.26 3.10 -19.91
C ASP A 85 8.95 3.49 -19.21
N LEU A 86 8.21 4.45 -19.76
CA LEU A 86 6.95 4.91 -19.19
C LEU A 86 5.89 3.81 -19.22
N LEU A 87 5.76 3.11 -20.34
CA LEU A 87 4.82 1.99 -20.47
C LEU A 87 5.18 0.88 -19.48
N LYS A 88 6.45 0.51 -19.39
CA LYS A 88 6.91 -0.50 -18.44
C LYS A 88 6.60 -0.10 -17.00
N ALA A 89 6.92 1.12 -16.60
CA ALA A 89 6.63 1.60 -15.24
C ALA A 89 5.13 1.68 -14.95
N HIS A 90 4.31 2.02 -15.95
CA HIS A 90 2.85 2.00 -15.82
C HIS A 90 2.32 0.58 -15.57
N LEU A 91 2.82 -0.40 -16.32
CA LEU A 91 2.44 -1.81 -16.18
C LEU A 91 2.90 -2.38 -14.83
N ASP A 92 4.13 -2.10 -14.41
CA ASP A 92 4.67 -2.51 -13.11
C ASP A 92 3.83 -1.93 -11.96
N LEU A 93 3.50 -0.63 -12.02
CA LEU A 93 2.66 0.03 -11.03
C LEU A 93 1.23 -0.53 -10.97
N ASN A 94 0.61 -0.78 -12.13
CA ASN A 94 -0.71 -1.43 -12.19
C ASN A 94 -0.67 -2.84 -11.61
N ALA A 95 0.37 -3.62 -11.93
CA ALA A 95 0.52 -4.97 -11.41
C ALA A 95 0.61 -4.98 -9.88
N ILE A 96 1.41 -4.07 -9.28
CA ILE A 96 1.55 -4.01 -7.82
C ILE A 96 0.29 -3.48 -7.12
N LEU A 97 -0.45 -2.55 -7.75
CA LEU A 97 -1.76 -2.11 -7.26
C LEU A 97 -2.77 -3.27 -7.26
N HIS A 98 -2.81 -4.09 -8.32
CA HIS A 98 -3.66 -5.27 -8.38
C HIS A 98 -3.27 -6.33 -7.34
N LYS A 99 -1.97 -6.61 -7.18
CA LYS A 99 -1.48 -7.52 -6.12
C LYS A 99 -1.84 -7.01 -4.73
N SER A 100 -1.68 -5.71 -4.48
CA SER A 100 -2.10 -5.07 -3.23
C SER A 100 -3.60 -5.26 -3.02
N SER A 101 -4.42 -5.04 -4.05
CA SER A 101 -5.89 -5.16 -3.96
C SER A 101 -6.36 -6.57 -3.63
N PHE A 102 -5.56 -7.60 -3.96
CA PHE A 102 -5.86 -8.99 -3.66
C PHE A 102 -5.68 -9.31 -2.17
N ILE A 103 -4.71 -8.69 -1.51
CA ILE A 103 -4.40 -8.94 -0.09
C ILE A 103 -5.10 -7.96 0.86
N SER A 104 -5.62 -6.84 0.35
CA SER A 104 -6.29 -5.81 1.14
C SER A 104 -7.71 -6.19 1.59
N ILE A 105 -8.17 -5.57 2.67
CA ILE A 105 -9.58 -5.61 3.09
C ILE A 105 -10.50 -4.96 2.04
N PRO A 106 -11.81 -5.31 2.00
CA PRO A 106 -12.72 -4.87 0.94
C PRO A 106 -12.77 -3.36 0.69
N GLU A 107 -12.73 -2.55 1.74
CA GLU A 107 -12.78 -1.09 1.64
C GLU A 107 -11.54 -0.54 0.94
N ILE A 108 -10.36 -1.01 1.34
CA ILE A 108 -9.07 -0.60 0.76
C ILE A 108 -8.90 -1.17 -0.65
N LYS A 109 -9.42 -2.38 -0.90
CA LYS A 109 -9.45 -2.99 -2.23
C LYS A 109 -10.19 -2.09 -3.22
N LEU A 110 -11.32 -1.50 -2.83
CA LEU A 110 -12.05 -0.56 -3.69
C LEU A 110 -11.18 0.67 -4.01
N GLU A 111 -10.55 1.27 -3.00
CA GLU A 111 -9.66 2.43 -3.18
C GLU A 111 -8.48 2.12 -4.13
N LEU A 112 -7.91 0.91 -4.03
CA LEU A 112 -6.84 0.44 -4.92
C LEU A 112 -7.31 0.28 -6.37
N ILE A 113 -8.50 -0.30 -6.59
CA ILE A 113 -9.07 -0.47 -7.94
C ILE A 113 -9.44 0.88 -8.56
N GLU A 114 -9.96 1.82 -7.76
CA GLU A 114 -10.16 3.20 -8.21
C GLU A 114 -8.84 3.87 -8.59
N ALA A 115 -7.76 3.64 -7.83
CA ALA A 115 -6.44 4.16 -8.15
C ALA A 115 -5.92 3.60 -9.48
N VAL A 116 -6.06 2.29 -9.74
CA VAL A 116 -5.71 1.66 -11.03
C VAL A 116 -6.47 2.31 -12.19
N THR A 117 -7.79 2.46 -12.02
CA THR A 117 -8.66 3.03 -13.07
C THR A 117 -8.27 4.48 -13.37
N SER A 118 -8.09 5.27 -12.31
CA SER A 118 -7.64 6.67 -12.42
C SER A 118 -6.28 6.75 -13.09
N LEU A 119 -5.31 5.91 -12.68
CA LEU A 119 -3.96 5.89 -13.24
C LEU A 119 -3.98 5.57 -14.74
N SER A 120 -4.79 4.61 -15.16
CA SER A 120 -4.95 4.23 -16.58
C SER A 120 -5.49 5.40 -17.42
N ILE A 121 -6.49 6.13 -16.92
CA ILE A 121 -7.02 7.33 -17.58
C ILE A 121 -5.94 8.42 -17.67
N LYS A 122 -5.20 8.64 -16.58
CA LYS A 122 -4.13 9.65 -16.53
C LYS A 122 -2.97 9.30 -17.46
N PHE A 123 -2.62 8.02 -17.58
CA PHE A 123 -1.63 7.53 -18.53
C PHE A 123 -2.04 7.84 -19.98
N GLN A 124 -3.29 7.53 -20.36
CA GLN A 124 -3.82 7.86 -21.69
C GLN A 124 -3.81 9.37 -21.99
N LYS A 125 -3.81 10.21 -20.96
CA LYS A 125 -3.65 11.67 -21.10
C LYS A 125 -2.19 12.11 -21.18
N ILE A 126 -1.30 11.51 -20.41
CA ILE A 126 0.13 11.89 -20.35
C ILE A 126 0.86 11.51 -21.63
N VAL A 127 0.60 10.34 -22.20
CA VAL A 127 1.24 9.88 -23.44
C VAL A 127 1.15 10.93 -24.56
N PRO A 128 -0.04 11.38 -25.00
CA PRO A 128 -0.13 12.37 -26.07
C PRO A 128 0.46 13.73 -25.67
N LEU A 129 0.35 14.14 -24.40
CA LEU A 129 0.98 15.38 -23.93
C LEU A 129 2.50 15.32 -24.13
N THR A 130 3.13 14.22 -23.74
CA THR A 130 4.58 14.06 -23.95
C THR A 130 4.95 14.03 -25.44
N SER A 131 4.11 13.44 -26.31
CA SER A 131 4.35 13.46 -27.77
C SER A 131 4.32 14.90 -28.31
N TYR A 132 3.32 15.68 -27.89
CA TYR A 132 3.23 17.08 -28.25
C TYR A 132 4.43 17.87 -27.75
N TRP A 133 4.93 17.57 -26.55
CA TRP A 133 6.14 18.21 -26.05
C TRP A 133 7.35 17.93 -26.94
N PHE A 134 7.57 16.68 -27.36
CA PHE A 134 8.68 16.33 -28.28
C PHE A 134 8.56 17.05 -29.62
N ILE A 135 7.34 17.12 -30.18
CA ILE A 135 7.07 17.85 -31.43
C ILE A 135 7.38 19.34 -31.27
N TYR A 136 6.85 19.99 -30.24
CA TYR A 136 7.06 21.42 -30.01
C TYR A 136 8.51 21.77 -29.63
N ASN A 137 9.26 20.82 -29.08
CA ASN A 137 10.67 21.02 -28.74
C ASN A 137 11.58 21.11 -29.97
N GLN A 138 11.14 20.65 -31.14
CA GLN A 138 11.91 20.73 -32.39
C GLN A 138 11.89 22.13 -33.02
N ASP A 139 10.94 22.98 -32.65
CA ASP A 139 10.80 24.34 -33.18
C ASP A 139 11.02 25.39 -32.07
N ALA A 140 12.01 26.26 -32.28
CA ALA A 140 12.38 27.33 -31.36
C ALA A 140 11.51 28.59 -31.49
N SER A 141 10.47 28.58 -32.33
CA SER A 141 9.53 29.71 -32.48
C SER A 141 8.83 30.06 -31.17
N ASN A 142 8.52 31.34 -30.98
CA ASN A 142 7.83 31.80 -29.76
C ASN A 142 6.46 31.14 -29.58
N GLU A 143 5.76 30.82 -30.67
CA GLU A 143 4.48 30.10 -30.63
C GLU A 143 4.65 28.68 -30.08
N MET A 144 5.65 27.93 -30.57
CA MET A 144 5.88 26.55 -30.11
C MET A 144 6.45 26.51 -28.69
N ARG A 145 7.25 27.49 -28.27
CA ARG A 145 7.66 27.63 -26.86
C ARG A 145 6.45 27.76 -25.94
N LYS A 146 5.44 28.56 -26.31
CA LYS A 146 4.23 28.71 -25.51
C LYS A 146 3.43 27.40 -25.44
N LYS A 147 3.22 26.73 -26.58
CA LYS A 147 2.52 25.43 -26.60
C LYS A 147 3.26 24.34 -25.80
N LYS A 148 4.59 24.31 -25.90
CA LYS A 148 5.45 23.45 -25.08
C LYS A 148 5.19 23.71 -23.60
N MET A 149 5.21 24.96 -23.17
CA MET A 149 4.93 25.37 -21.79
C MET A 149 3.55 24.90 -21.29
N ASP A 150 2.51 25.11 -22.10
CA ASP A 150 1.15 24.70 -21.77
C ASP A 150 1.06 23.19 -21.55
N VAL A 151 1.78 22.41 -22.36
CA VAL A 151 1.92 20.95 -22.20
C VAL A 151 2.62 20.60 -20.88
N GLU A 152 3.71 21.28 -20.52
CA GLU A 152 4.42 21.01 -19.26
C GLU A 152 3.53 21.28 -18.04
N LEU A 153 2.77 22.37 -18.05
CA LEU A 153 1.79 22.70 -17.00
C LEU A 153 0.71 21.63 -16.91
N GLU A 154 0.21 21.15 -18.05
CA GLU A 154 -0.85 20.14 -18.06
C GLU A 154 -0.36 18.77 -17.56
N ILE A 155 0.89 18.39 -17.87
CA ILE A 155 1.55 17.22 -17.30
C ILE A 155 1.65 17.37 -15.78
N LEU A 156 2.13 18.51 -15.28
CA LEU A 156 2.25 18.77 -13.83
C LEU A 156 0.90 18.69 -13.12
N ARG A 157 -0.14 19.35 -13.65
CA ARG A 157 -1.50 19.32 -13.07
C ARG A 157 -2.06 17.91 -13.04
N THR A 158 -1.82 17.15 -14.11
CA THR A 158 -2.21 15.74 -14.19
C THR A 158 -1.51 14.94 -13.10
N MET A 159 -0.20 15.10 -12.94
CA MET A 159 0.59 14.42 -11.90
C MET A 159 0.22 14.83 -10.48
N ARG A 160 -0.07 16.10 -10.24
CA ARG A 160 -0.55 16.60 -8.95
C ARG A 160 -1.83 15.88 -8.52
N SER A 161 -2.82 15.79 -9.42
CA SER A 161 -4.08 15.09 -9.13
C SER A 161 -3.87 13.60 -8.83
N THR A 162 -2.92 12.96 -9.52
CA THR A 162 -2.56 11.56 -9.27
C THR A 162 -1.86 11.41 -7.91
N ALA A 163 -0.91 12.29 -7.59
CA ALA A 163 -0.19 12.27 -6.32
C ALA A 163 -1.12 12.43 -5.12
N GLU A 164 -2.14 13.28 -5.21
CA GLU A 164 -3.15 13.42 -4.14
C GLU A 164 -3.93 12.11 -3.90
N LYS A 165 -4.28 11.38 -4.96
CA LYS A 165 -4.96 10.07 -4.84
C LYS A 165 -4.02 9.04 -4.21
N PHE A 166 -2.74 9.00 -4.59
CA PHE A 166 -1.75 8.10 -4.00
C PHE A 166 -1.42 8.44 -2.54
N LEU A 167 -1.43 9.72 -2.17
CA LEU A 167 -1.28 10.13 -0.76
C LEU A 167 -2.47 9.66 0.09
N ASN A 168 -3.70 9.78 -0.42
CA ASN A 168 -4.88 9.22 0.26
C ASN A 168 -4.78 7.70 0.41
N LEU A 169 -4.34 7.03 -0.66
CA LEU A 169 -4.14 5.60 -0.67
C LEU A 169 -3.07 5.17 0.36
N GLU A 170 -1.96 5.90 0.47
CA GLU A 170 -0.94 5.63 1.50
C GLU A 170 -1.53 5.68 2.92
N ILE A 171 -2.32 6.72 3.23
CA ILE A 171 -2.99 6.87 4.54
C ILE A 171 -3.90 5.66 4.81
N ALA A 172 -4.63 5.21 3.80
CA ALA A 172 -5.55 4.08 3.88
C ALA A 172 -4.80 2.75 4.11
N LEU A 173 -3.71 2.51 3.36
CA LEU A 173 -2.85 1.34 3.49
C LEU A 173 -2.14 1.29 4.86
N ARG A 174 -1.66 2.43 5.36
CA ARG A 174 -1.07 2.56 6.71
C ARG A 174 -2.07 2.20 7.80
N LYS A 175 -3.31 2.67 7.66
CA LYS A 175 -4.40 2.33 8.58
C LYS A 175 -4.66 0.83 8.59
N GLU A 176 -4.63 0.18 7.42
CA GLU A 176 -4.80 -1.27 7.31
C GLU A 176 -3.67 -2.06 7.98
N LEU A 177 -2.44 -1.55 7.93
CA LEU A 177 -1.28 -2.12 8.65
C LEU A 177 -1.32 -1.85 10.17
N GLY A 178 -2.33 -1.14 10.68
CA GLY A 178 -2.41 -0.73 12.09
C GLY A 178 -1.42 0.37 12.48
N VAL A 179 -0.83 1.06 11.50
CA VAL A 179 0.04 2.21 11.74
C VAL A 179 -0.83 3.43 12.07
N LYS A 180 -0.55 4.07 13.21
CA LYS A 180 -1.28 5.30 13.60
C LYS A 180 -0.91 6.44 12.66
N ASN A 181 -1.94 7.07 12.07
CA ASN A 181 -1.79 8.28 11.28
C ASN A 181 -2.05 9.49 12.17
N ASP A 182 -1.08 10.40 12.24
CA ASP A 182 -1.24 11.70 12.91
C ASP A 182 -1.80 12.71 11.91
N LEU A 183 -3.08 13.04 12.05
CA LEU A 183 -3.77 13.96 11.13
C LEU A 183 -3.08 15.32 11.01
N SER A 184 -2.39 15.78 12.07
CA SER A 184 -1.65 17.05 12.03
C SER A 184 -0.39 16.96 11.16
N ILE A 185 0.28 15.80 11.16
CA ILE A 185 1.44 15.52 10.31
C ILE A 185 0.97 15.31 8.86
N GLU A 186 -0.09 14.53 8.64
CA GLU A 186 -0.66 14.32 7.30
C GLU A 186 -1.08 15.65 6.64
N ALA A 187 -1.68 16.55 7.41
CA ALA A 187 -2.02 17.89 6.93
C ALA A 187 -0.78 18.71 6.56
N LYS A 188 0.32 18.59 7.30
CA LYS A 188 1.60 19.25 6.98
C LYS A 188 2.24 18.67 5.72
N ILE A 189 2.26 17.34 5.57
CA ILE A 189 2.77 16.66 4.38
C ILE A 189 1.99 17.10 3.14
N ARG A 190 0.65 17.13 3.23
CA ARG A 190 -0.20 17.60 2.14
C ARG A 190 0.08 19.05 1.78
N LYS A 191 0.23 19.95 2.76
CA LYS A 191 0.60 21.36 2.53
C LYS A 191 1.95 21.50 1.83
N LEU A 192 2.94 20.70 2.23
CA LEU A 192 4.26 20.68 1.57
C LEU A 192 4.15 20.21 0.12
N SER A 193 3.39 19.15 -0.15
CA SER A 193 3.14 18.65 -1.51
C SER A 193 2.48 19.71 -2.39
N ILE A 194 1.44 20.37 -1.89
CA ILE A 194 0.73 21.45 -2.61
C ILE A 194 1.68 22.61 -2.91
N ARG A 195 2.41 23.09 -1.89
CA ARG A 195 3.36 24.20 -2.05
C ARG A 195 4.43 23.89 -3.09
N ASN A 196 4.97 22.68 -3.09
CA ASN A 196 5.99 22.28 -4.06
C ASN A 196 5.42 22.23 -5.49
N ALA A 197 4.19 21.76 -5.66
CA ALA A 197 3.51 21.79 -6.97
C ALA A 197 3.27 23.23 -7.45
N GLU A 198 2.79 24.13 -6.58
CA GLU A 198 2.59 25.55 -6.91
C GLU A 198 3.89 26.30 -7.21
N LEU A 199 5.00 25.90 -6.58
CA LEU A 199 6.32 26.43 -6.92
C LEU A 199 6.76 25.94 -8.32
N ALA A 200 6.55 24.66 -8.63
CA ALA A 200 6.86 24.12 -9.95
C ALA A 200 6.03 24.78 -11.07
N GLU A 201 4.73 24.99 -10.85
CA GLU A 201 3.85 25.71 -11.78
C GLU A 201 4.35 27.14 -12.03
N ARG A 202 4.67 27.89 -10.96
CA ARG A 202 5.21 29.26 -11.09
C ARG A 202 6.57 29.31 -11.80
N CYS A 203 7.45 28.34 -11.57
CA CYS A 203 8.74 28.28 -12.26
C CYS A 203 8.59 28.10 -13.78
N ILE A 204 7.54 27.42 -14.22
CA ILE A 204 7.23 27.27 -15.64
C ILE A 204 6.58 28.56 -16.17
N GLU A 205 5.62 29.13 -15.43
CA GLU A 205 4.98 30.40 -15.81
C GLU A 205 6.00 31.54 -15.97
N GLN A 206 7.00 31.64 -15.09
CA GLN A 206 8.05 32.67 -15.18
C GLN A 206 8.93 32.56 -16.43
N GLN A 207 8.97 31.41 -17.10
CA GLN A 207 9.68 31.25 -18.38
C GLN A 207 8.92 31.88 -19.56
N THR A 208 7.70 32.41 -19.34
CA THR A 208 6.88 33.11 -20.36
C THR A 208 7.08 34.62 -20.41
N SER A 209 7.70 35.21 -19.38
CA SER A 209 7.88 36.67 -19.18
C SER A 209 9.21 37.15 -19.75
#